data_AF-A0A8T0LZN6-F1
#
_entry.id   AF-A0A8T0LZN6-F1
#
_cell.length_a   1.000
_cell.length_b   1.000
_cell.length_c   1.000
_cell.angle_alpha   90.00
_cell.angle_beta   90.00
_cell.angle_gamma   90.00
#
_symmetry.space_group_name_H-M   'P 1'
#
loop_
_entity.id
_entity.type
_entity.pdbx_description
1 polymer ?
#
loop_
_entity_poly.entity_id
_entity_poly.type
_entity_poly.pdbx_seq_one_letter_code
_entity_poly.pdbx_strand_id
1 'polypeptide(L)'
;MNLSREQQNELLFVGFNQDSGCFACGTDSGFKIFNCDPFKETFHRDFSNGGIGIVEMLFRCNILAIVGGGRNPRYPPNKVMIWDDHQSRNIGELSFRSEVKAIKLRRDRVVVVLQNKIYVYNFSDLKLVDHIETIANPKGLCALCPNPSNTVLACPGVSRGTVRIELYDLRKTTLITAHEAELSQICLNLDGTRLATASDKGTLIRIFDTQSGQITQELRRGADRAEIYSICFSPTAPLLACSSDKGTVHVFSLTAEGSGQSFSSDPTSMGNVPAQSIPSHYSAGSAPRSGEDDGTENSKSRYSLCMNCQSRCERVETNGLFLSFPTHVVSLSFMRGLLPKYFSSEWSFAQFRVPETRTICAFGTEKNTIVVVGADGSFYKAVFDANGECQNTSYSKFIQSDEDE
;
A
#
# COMPACT_ATOMS: atom_id res chain seq x y z
N MET A 1 -0.71 8.21 -8.17
CA MET A 1 -0.06 8.53 -9.45
C MET A 1 -0.47 9.95 -9.83
N ASN A 2 0.48 10.86 -10.07
CA ASN A 2 0.20 12.22 -10.55
C ASN A 2 0.20 12.20 -12.08
N LEU A 3 -0.90 12.64 -12.69
CA LEU A 3 -1.21 12.61 -14.12
C LEU A 3 -1.14 14.00 -14.78
N SER A 4 -0.87 15.05 -13.99
CA SER A 4 -0.92 16.47 -14.42
C SER A 4 0.01 16.89 -15.57
N ARG A 5 0.89 16.01 -16.07
CA ARG A 5 1.81 16.32 -17.17
C ARG A 5 1.15 16.28 -18.55
N GLU A 6 -0.07 15.77 -18.65
CA GLU A 6 -0.79 15.66 -19.92
C GLU A 6 -1.81 16.77 -20.05
N GLN A 7 -1.66 17.55 -21.12
CA GLN A 7 -2.35 18.82 -21.27
C GLN A 7 -3.87 18.67 -21.48
N GLN A 8 -4.47 17.48 -21.58
CA GLN A 8 -5.88 17.30 -21.99
C GLN A 8 -6.76 16.47 -21.03
N ASN A 9 -6.26 15.98 -19.89
CA ASN A 9 -7.08 15.13 -19.02
C ASN A 9 -7.80 15.94 -17.92
N GLU A 10 -9.12 15.71 -17.78
CA GLU A 10 -9.90 16.10 -16.58
C GLU A 10 -9.27 15.48 -15.32
N LEU A 11 -8.72 14.26 -15.44
CA LEU A 11 -8.11 13.51 -14.35
C LEU A 11 -6.62 13.86 -14.15
N LEU A 12 -6.31 14.48 -13.00
CA LEU A 12 -4.96 14.91 -12.64
C LEU A 12 -4.25 13.98 -11.65
N PHE A 13 -4.98 13.17 -10.89
CA PHE A 13 -4.42 12.28 -9.88
C PHE A 13 -5.32 11.09 -9.60
N VAL A 14 -4.73 9.94 -9.32
CA VAL A 14 -5.43 8.79 -8.70
C VAL A 14 -4.56 8.16 -7.61
N GLY A 15 -5.17 7.78 -6.49
CA GLY A 15 -4.45 7.12 -5.40
C GLY A 15 -5.37 6.35 -4.45
N PHE A 16 -5.01 5.10 -4.16
CA PHE A 16 -5.67 4.33 -3.12
C PHE A 16 -5.37 4.91 -1.74
N ASN A 17 -6.32 4.76 -0.82
CA ASN A 17 -6.04 4.91 0.60
C ASN A 17 -5.23 3.71 1.14
N GLN A 18 -4.84 3.78 2.40
CA GLN A 18 -3.87 2.89 3.04
C GLN A 18 -4.33 1.41 3.10
N ASP A 19 -5.64 1.15 3.14
CA ASP A 19 -6.23 -0.19 3.15
C ASP A 19 -6.75 -0.64 1.77
N SER A 20 -6.54 0.18 0.72
CA SER A 20 -7.03 -0.03 -0.64
C SER A 20 -8.56 -0.13 -0.78
N GLY A 21 -9.30 0.21 0.27
CA GLY A 21 -10.74 0.15 0.30
C GLY A 21 -11.44 1.32 -0.39
N CYS A 22 -10.73 2.43 -0.54
CA CYS A 22 -11.16 3.60 -1.31
C CYS A 22 -10.03 4.08 -2.21
N PHE A 23 -10.37 4.89 -3.21
CA PHE A 23 -9.39 5.71 -3.91
C PHE A 23 -9.89 7.14 -4.08
N ALA A 24 -8.94 8.06 -4.12
CA ALA A 24 -9.18 9.46 -4.43
C ALA A 24 -8.77 9.77 -5.86
N CYS A 25 -9.48 10.70 -6.49
CA CYS A 25 -9.05 11.35 -7.70
C CYS A 25 -9.03 12.87 -7.55
N GLY A 26 -8.02 13.50 -8.15
CA GLY A 26 -7.96 14.94 -8.33
C GLY A 26 -8.29 15.29 -9.77
N THR A 27 -9.05 16.35 -9.99
CA THR A 27 -9.46 16.84 -11.31
C THR A 27 -9.05 18.30 -11.52
N ASP A 28 -9.22 18.81 -12.73
CA ASP A 28 -9.03 20.23 -13.07
C ASP A 28 -10.05 21.18 -12.42
N SER A 29 -11.14 20.63 -11.91
CA SER A 29 -12.22 21.34 -11.23
C SER A 29 -12.34 21.01 -9.75
N GLY A 30 -11.63 20.02 -9.21
CA GLY A 30 -11.90 19.56 -7.86
C GLY A 30 -11.27 18.23 -7.48
N PHE A 31 -11.97 17.45 -6.67
CA PHE A 31 -11.59 16.08 -6.34
C PHE A 31 -12.81 15.21 -6.03
N LYS A 32 -12.68 13.90 -6.26
CA LYS A 32 -13.72 12.91 -5.95
C LYS A 32 -13.13 11.73 -5.19
N ILE A 33 -13.93 11.09 -4.34
CA ILE A 33 -13.56 9.91 -3.57
C ILE A 33 -14.52 8.77 -3.92
N PHE A 34 -13.97 7.58 -4.13
CA PHE A 34 -14.73 6.38 -4.47
C PHE A 34 -14.43 5.26 -3.48
N ASN A 35 -15.47 4.49 -3.13
CA ASN A 35 -15.34 3.20 -2.48
C ASN A 35 -15.07 2.13 -3.55
N CYS A 36 -14.17 1.18 -3.27
CA CYS A 36 -13.83 0.11 -4.21
C CYS A 36 -14.87 -1.02 -4.23
N ASP A 37 -15.53 -1.29 -3.10
CA ASP A 37 -16.44 -2.44 -2.96
C ASP A 37 -17.56 -2.19 -1.91
N PRO A 38 -18.84 -2.10 -2.33
CA PRO A 38 -19.28 -1.96 -3.72
C PRO A 38 -18.70 -0.68 -4.34
N PHE A 39 -18.42 -0.73 -5.65
CA PHE A 39 -17.93 0.44 -6.39
C PHE A 39 -18.96 1.57 -6.36
N LYS A 40 -18.60 2.70 -5.75
CA LYS A 40 -19.50 3.84 -5.61
C LYS A 40 -18.74 5.13 -5.32
N GLU A 41 -19.12 6.24 -5.93
CA GLU A 41 -18.69 7.56 -5.47
C GLU A 41 -19.21 7.82 -4.05
N THR A 42 -18.31 8.15 -3.12
CA THR A 42 -18.68 8.48 -1.74
C THR A 42 -19.00 9.97 -1.61
N PHE A 43 -18.15 10.83 -2.15
CA PHE A 43 -18.35 12.28 -2.23
C PHE A 43 -17.37 12.93 -3.21
N HIS A 44 -17.70 14.15 -3.64
CA HIS A 44 -16.82 15.03 -4.41
C HIS A 44 -16.87 16.47 -3.89
N ARG A 45 -15.92 17.29 -4.33
CA ARG A 45 -15.93 18.74 -4.18
C ARG A 45 -15.51 19.38 -5.48
N ASP A 46 -16.42 20.18 -6.04
CA ASP A 46 -16.15 20.99 -7.22
C ASP A 46 -15.83 22.43 -6.79
N PHE A 47 -14.75 22.95 -7.34
CA PHE A 47 -14.33 24.33 -7.24
C PHE A 47 -14.58 24.98 -8.60
N SER A 48 -15.38 26.05 -8.60
CA SER A 48 -15.78 26.79 -9.82
C SER A 48 -14.62 27.19 -10.74
N ASN A 49 -13.40 27.28 -10.20
CA ASN A 49 -12.13 27.35 -10.90
C ASN A 49 -11.01 26.95 -9.92
N GLY A 50 -10.47 25.73 -10.04
CA GLY A 50 -9.37 25.30 -9.19
C GLY A 50 -9.10 23.80 -9.18
N GLY A 51 -8.11 23.38 -9.99
CA GLY A 51 -7.70 21.99 -10.06
C GLY A 51 -6.91 21.52 -8.85
N ILE A 52 -7.06 20.24 -8.53
CA ILE A 52 -6.35 19.54 -7.46
C ILE A 52 -5.51 18.43 -8.08
N GLY A 53 -4.18 18.56 -7.97
CA GLY A 53 -3.22 17.63 -8.59
C GLY A 53 -2.73 16.52 -7.68
N ILE A 54 -2.99 16.58 -6.38
CA ILE A 54 -2.68 15.51 -5.41
C ILE A 54 -3.79 15.47 -4.37
N VAL A 55 -4.31 14.27 -4.08
CA VAL A 55 -5.31 14.02 -3.02
C VAL A 55 -4.87 12.79 -2.23
N GLU A 56 -4.28 12.99 -1.06
CA GLU A 56 -3.88 11.89 -0.18
C GLU A 56 -4.90 11.73 0.96
N MET A 57 -5.52 10.57 1.05
CA MET A 57 -6.51 10.25 2.08
C MET A 57 -5.82 9.85 3.39
N LEU A 58 -6.43 10.17 4.54
CA LEU A 58 -6.10 9.51 5.81
C LEU A 58 -7.12 8.39 6.09
N PHE A 59 -6.78 7.17 5.68
CA PHE A 59 -7.68 6.00 5.71
C PHE A 59 -9.04 6.31 5.07
N ARG A 60 -10.13 6.16 5.81
CA ARG A 60 -11.50 6.46 5.40
C ARG A 60 -12.10 7.62 6.20
N CYS A 61 -11.26 8.46 6.82
CA CYS A 61 -11.75 9.62 7.57
C CYS A 61 -11.99 10.82 6.65
N ASN A 62 -12.57 11.88 7.21
CA ASN A 62 -12.86 13.15 6.56
C ASN A 62 -11.63 14.04 6.35
N ILE A 63 -10.43 13.61 6.74
CA ILE A 63 -9.20 14.39 6.59
C ILE A 63 -8.41 13.95 5.35
N LEU A 64 -8.09 14.93 4.53
CA LEU A 64 -7.33 14.80 3.29
C LEU A 64 -6.14 15.75 3.31
N ALA A 65 -5.08 15.42 2.58
CA ALA A 65 -4.05 16.38 2.22
C ALA A 65 -4.10 16.62 0.71
N ILE A 66 -4.28 17.89 0.32
CA ILE A 66 -4.49 18.28 -1.07
C ILE A 66 -3.43 19.30 -1.53
N VAL A 67 -3.06 19.21 -2.81
CA VAL A 67 -2.17 20.16 -3.50
C VAL A 67 -2.86 20.59 -4.79
N GLY A 68 -2.84 21.89 -5.09
CA GLY A 68 -3.39 22.37 -6.36
C GLY A 68 -2.58 21.86 -7.56
N GLY A 69 -3.25 21.60 -8.67
CA GLY A 69 -2.62 21.15 -9.91
C GLY A 69 -3.47 21.43 -11.13
N GLY A 70 -3.01 20.95 -12.29
CA GLY A 70 -3.66 21.20 -13.57
C GLY A 70 -3.38 22.60 -14.12
N ARG A 71 -4.15 23.00 -15.13
CA ARG A 71 -3.94 24.28 -15.84
C ARG A 71 -4.24 25.50 -14.97
N ASN A 72 -5.21 25.38 -14.05
CA ASN A 72 -5.64 26.45 -13.15
C ASN A 72 -5.73 25.91 -11.71
N PRO A 73 -4.59 25.79 -11.00
CA PRO A 73 -4.56 25.13 -9.70
C PRO A 73 -5.26 25.95 -8.61
N ARG A 74 -6.09 25.29 -7.79
CA ARG A 74 -6.80 25.96 -6.67
C ARG A 74 -5.86 26.56 -5.64
N TYR A 75 -4.75 25.87 -5.40
CA TYR A 75 -3.70 26.24 -4.45
C TYR A 75 -2.35 26.21 -5.16
N PRO A 76 -1.34 26.97 -4.70
CA PRO A 76 0.01 26.87 -5.24
C PRO A 76 0.54 25.42 -5.17
N PRO A 77 1.21 24.90 -6.22
CA PRO A 77 1.68 23.50 -6.28
C PRO A 77 2.81 23.18 -5.28
N ASN A 78 3.33 24.19 -4.60
CA ASN A 78 4.31 24.09 -3.52
C ASN A 78 3.66 24.19 -2.11
N LYS A 79 2.33 24.14 -2.01
CA LYS A 79 1.60 24.17 -0.73
C LYS A 79 0.79 22.90 -0.54
N VAL A 80 0.90 22.32 0.65
CA VAL A 80 0.03 21.22 1.11
C VAL A 80 -1.04 21.81 2.00
N MET A 81 -2.29 21.55 1.64
CA MET A 81 -3.47 21.95 2.40
C MET A 81 -4.01 20.74 3.16
N ILE A 82 -4.11 20.80 4.48
CA ILE A 82 -4.82 19.81 5.29
C ILE A 82 -6.30 20.20 5.31
N TRP A 83 -7.12 19.37 4.67
CA TRP A 83 -8.53 19.62 4.43
C TRP A 83 -9.39 18.74 5.33
N ASP A 84 -10.36 19.36 6.02
CA ASP A 84 -11.43 18.66 6.70
C ASP A 84 -12.70 18.76 5.83
N ASP A 85 -13.13 17.62 5.29
CA ASP A 85 -14.29 17.55 4.40
C ASP A 85 -15.62 17.74 5.12
N HIS A 86 -15.71 17.25 6.37
CA HIS A 86 -16.91 17.40 7.19
C HIS A 86 -17.18 18.88 7.48
N GLN A 87 -16.12 19.64 7.77
CA GLN A 87 -16.20 21.09 7.97
C GLN A 87 -16.09 21.88 6.66
N SER A 88 -15.77 21.21 5.54
CA SER A 88 -15.50 21.80 4.23
C SER A 88 -14.55 23.00 4.29
N ARG A 89 -13.45 22.86 5.04
CA ARG A 89 -12.45 23.92 5.20
C ARG A 89 -11.03 23.39 5.34
N ASN A 90 -10.07 24.27 5.06
CA ASN A 90 -8.68 24.03 5.41
C ASN A 90 -8.48 24.19 6.93
N ILE A 91 -7.77 23.24 7.54
CA ILE A 91 -7.42 23.23 8.96
C ILE A 91 -5.90 23.30 9.21
N GLY A 92 -5.10 23.36 8.14
CA GLY A 92 -3.64 23.44 8.22
C GLY A 92 -2.99 23.63 6.85
N GLU A 93 -1.82 24.26 6.84
CA GLU A 93 -1.04 24.52 5.63
C GLU A 93 0.44 24.25 5.87
N LEU A 94 1.11 23.64 4.89
CA LEU A 94 2.57 23.55 4.82
C LEU A 94 3.05 24.15 3.50
N SER A 95 3.99 25.10 3.58
CA SER A 95 4.54 25.82 2.43
C SER A 95 5.99 25.43 2.15
N PHE A 96 6.32 25.16 0.88
CA PHE A 96 7.63 24.69 0.45
C PHE A 96 8.24 25.60 -0.62
N ARG A 97 9.57 25.52 -0.80
CA ARG A 97 10.29 26.31 -1.82
C ARG A 97 10.21 25.72 -3.22
N SER A 98 9.79 24.47 -3.34
CA SER A 98 9.61 23.76 -4.61
C SER A 98 8.29 23.01 -4.61
N GLU A 99 7.86 22.60 -5.79
CA GLU A 99 6.65 21.81 -5.97
C GLU A 99 6.65 20.54 -5.13
N VAL A 100 5.47 20.22 -4.60
CA VAL A 100 5.19 18.96 -3.92
C VAL A 100 4.98 17.87 -4.97
N LYS A 101 5.73 16.77 -4.85
CA LYS A 101 5.67 15.63 -5.76
C LYS A 101 4.77 14.51 -5.25
N ALA A 102 4.71 14.31 -3.93
CA ALA A 102 3.80 13.38 -3.29
C ALA A 102 3.57 13.74 -1.81
N ILE A 103 2.48 13.22 -1.26
CA ILE A 103 2.18 13.27 0.17
C ILE A 103 1.89 11.84 0.63
N LYS A 104 2.29 11.50 1.86
CA LYS A 104 1.83 10.29 2.56
C LYS A 104 1.27 10.69 3.92
N LEU A 105 0.07 10.20 4.23
CA LEU A 105 -0.58 10.44 5.51
C LEU A 105 -0.60 9.19 6.38
N ARG A 106 -0.41 9.41 7.67
CA ARG A 106 -0.60 8.47 8.77
C ARG A 106 -1.26 9.23 9.92
N ARG A 107 -1.88 8.53 10.87
CA ARG A 107 -2.61 9.13 12.00
C ARG A 107 -1.78 10.16 12.80
N ASP A 108 -0.47 9.99 12.83
CA ASP A 108 0.47 10.83 13.60
C ASP A 108 1.57 11.47 12.74
N ARG A 109 1.58 11.25 11.41
CA ARG A 109 2.60 11.83 10.52
C ARG A 109 2.02 12.37 9.21
N VAL A 110 2.58 13.50 8.77
CA VAL A 110 2.44 14.02 7.40
C VAL A 110 3.81 13.96 6.76
N VAL A 111 3.94 13.23 5.65
CA VAL A 111 5.19 13.15 4.89
C VAL A 111 5.00 13.88 3.57
N VAL A 112 5.87 14.85 3.29
CA VAL A 112 5.84 15.63 2.06
C VAL A 112 7.10 15.39 1.25
N VAL A 113 6.93 14.99 0.01
CA VAL A 113 8.01 14.65 -0.92
C VAL A 113 8.20 15.78 -1.91
N LEU A 114 9.40 16.34 -1.97
CA LEU A 114 9.85 17.30 -2.98
C LEU A 114 10.82 16.61 -3.95
N GLN A 115 11.38 17.35 -4.90
CA GLN A 115 12.32 16.82 -5.90
C GLN A 115 13.58 16.19 -5.28
N ASN A 116 14.14 16.72 -4.21
CA ASN A 116 15.41 16.24 -3.61
C ASN A 116 15.36 16.13 -2.08
N LYS A 117 14.20 16.37 -1.48
CA LYS A 117 14.01 16.34 -0.03
C LYS A 117 12.66 15.75 0.32
N ILE A 118 12.62 15.03 1.43
CA ILE A 118 11.39 14.58 2.07
C ILE A 118 11.34 15.23 3.45
N TYR A 119 10.18 15.77 3.81
CA TYR A 119 9.92 16.32 5.13
C TYR A 119 8.90 15.46 5.85
N VAL A 120 9.15 15.18 7.12
CA VAL A 120 8.26 14.40 7.99
C VAL A 120 7.82 15.30 9.12
N TYR A 121 6.51 15.51 9.23
CA TYR A 121 5.90 16.33 10.25
C TYR A 121 5.06 15.48 11.19
N ASN A 122 4.92 15.92 12.43
CA ASN A 122 3.88 15.41 13.32
C ASN A 122 2.51 15.90 12.84
N PHE A 123 1.52 15.01 12.78
CA PHE A 123 0.20 15.36 12.27
C PHE A 123 -0.56 16.31 13.19
N SER A 124 -0.42 16.17 14.52
CA SER A 124 -1.26 16.90 15.47
C SER A 124 -0.92 18.39 15.60
N ASP A 125 0.36 18.76 15.44
CA ASP A 125 0.82 20.14 15.59
C ASP A 125 1.63 20.65 14.39
N LEU A 126 1.75 19.85 13.33
CA LEU A 126 2.49 20.16 12.09
C LEU A 126 3.95 20.58 12.35
N LYS A 127 4.54 20.19 13.48
CA LYS A 127 5.97 20.43 13.74
C LYS A 127 6.81 19.46 12.92
N LEU A 128 7.91 19.99 12.38
CA LEU A 128 8.89 19.20 11.66
C LEU A 128 9.55 18.20 12.62
N VAL A 129 9.53 16.93 12.25
CA VAL A 129 10.15 15.81 12.98
C VAL A 129 11.46 15.43 12.32
N ASP A 130 11.47 15.31 10.99
CA ASP A 130 12.65 14.89 10.23
C ASP A 130 12.68 15.50 8.83
N HIS A 131 13.88 15.58 8.25
CA HIS A 131 14.07 15.91 6.84
C HIS A 131 15.16 15.02 6.24
N ILE A 132 14.88 14.47 5.07
CA ILE A 132 15.73 13.47 4.42
C ILE A 132 16.13 14.01 3.05
N GLU A 133 17.43 14.02 2.76
CA GLU A 133 17.93 14.32 1.42
C GLU A 133 17.88 13.07 0.54
N THR A 134 17.42 13.25 -0.69
CA THR A 134 17.28 12.16 -1.68
C THR A 134 17.96 12.55 -2.99
N ILE A 135 18.26 11.54 -3.81
CA ILE A 135 18.45 11.76 -5.24
C ILE A 135 17.21 12.44 -5.84
N ALA A 136 17.32 12.97 -7.06
CA ALA A 136 16.18 13.49 -7.80
C ALA A 136 15.02 12.47 -7.81
N ASN A 137 13.90 12.87 -7.24
CA ASN A 137 12.69 12.08 -7.02
C ASN A 137 11.49 12.71 -7.76
N PRO A 138 11.54 12.83 -9.10
CA PRO A 138 10.50 13.51 -9.88
C PRO A 138 9.13 12.81 -9.83
N LYS A 139 9.12 11.52 -9.46
CA LYS A 139 7.91 10.69 -9.31
C LYS A 139 7.31 10.74 -7.91
N GLY A 140 7.98 11.39 -6.95
CA GLY A 140 7.52 11.47 -5.56
C GLY A 140 7.50 10.11 -4.84
N LEU A 141 8.44 9.21 -5.15
CA LEU A 141 8.54 7.90 -4.53
C LEU A 141 8.74 8.01 -3.01
N CYS A 142 7.78 7.49 -2.26
CA CYS A 142 7.82 7.38 -0.81
C CYS A 142 6.76 6.35 -0.36
N ALA A 143 7.14 5.43 0.51
CA ALA A 143 6.23 4.51 1.17
C ALA A 143 6.24 4.76 2.68
N LEU A 144 5.07 4.81 3.29
CA LEU A 144 4.89 5.02 4.73
C LEU A 144 4.01 3.90 5.29
N CYS A 145 4.52 3.21 6.30
CA CYS A 145 3.79 2.15 6.98
C CYS A 145 2.57 2.72 7.73
N PRO A 146 1.35 2.20 7.47
CA PRO A 146 0.14 2.66 8.13
C PRO A 146 -0.05 2.10 9.55
N ASN A 147 0.70 1.04 9.94
CA ASN A 147 0.57 0.41 11.25
C ASN A 147 0.99 1.37 12.37
N PRO A 148 0.10 1.67 13.35
CA PRO A 148 0.37 2.65 14.39
C PRO A 148 1.52 2.26 15.35
N SER A 149 1.84 0.98 15.44
CA SER A 149 2.90 0.46 16.31
C SER A 149 4.28 0.47 15.63
N ASN A 150 4.32 0.55 14.29
CA ASN A 150 5.55 0.47 13.50
C ASN A 150 5.62 1.64 12.51
N THR A 151 6.45 2.63 12.82
CA THR A 151 6.73 3.82 12.02
C THR A 151 7.91 3.55 11.10
N VAL A 152 7.58 3.01 9.93
CA VAL A 152 8.55 2.72 8.86
C VAL A 152 8.30 3.63 7.67
N LEU A 153 9.35 4.31 7.19
CA LEU A 153 9.33 5.12 5.97
C LEU A 153 10.41 4.62 5.03
N ALA A 154 10.08 4.37 3.76
CA ALA A 154 11.04 4.04 2.73
C ALA A 154 11.00 5.08 1.61
N CYS A 155 12.17 5.50 1.15
CA CYS A 155 12.33 6.51 0.09
C CYS A 155 13.63 6.29 -0.70
N PRO A 156 13.77 6.86 -1.91
CA PRO A 156 15.05 6.83 -2.62
C PRO A 156 16.19 7.38 -1.76
N GLY A 157 17.34 6.71 -1.77
CA GLY A 157 18.57 7.22 -1.17
C GLY A 157 19.20 8.35 -2.00
N VAL A 158 20.40 8.77 -1.63
CA VAL A 158 21.15 9.82 -2.36
C VAL A 158 21.84 9.29 -3.63
N SER A 159 21.99 7.97 -3.74
CA SER A 159 22.64 7.30 -4.88
C SER A 159 21.62 6.56 -5.74
N ARG A 160 21.91 6.46 -7.04
CA ARG A 160 21.08 5.74 -8.01
C ARG A 160 20.75 4.33 -7.55
N GLY A 161 19.47 3.96 -7.62
CA GLY A 161 18.99 2.61 -7.31
C GLY A 161 19.04 2.21 -5.83
N THR A 162 19.42 3.13 -4.94
CA THR A 162 19.43 2.89 -3.49
C THR A 162 18.12 3.30 -2.84
N VAL A 163 17.71 2.60 -1.78
CA VAL A 163 16.56 2.96 -0.94
C VAL A 163 17.06 3.18 0.48
N ARG A 164 16.58 4.26 1.10
CA ARG A 164 16.72 4.57 2.52
C ARG A 164 15.44 4.19 3.24
N ILE A 165 15.58 3.43 4.33
CA ILE A 165 14.50 2.97 5.18
C ILE A 165 14.73 3.53 6.58
N GLU A 166 13.80 4.37 7.06
CA GLU A 166 13.74 4.81 8.44
C GLU A 166 12.84 3.91 9.27
N LEU A 167 13.39 3.34 10.32
CA LEU A 167 12.70 2.59 11.35
C LEU A 167 12.66 3.48 12.61
N TYR A 168 11.73 4.44 12.64
CA TYR A 168 11.73 5.52 13.64
C TYR A 168 11.63 4.99 15.07
N ASP A 169 10.80 3.97 15.31
CA ASP A 169 10.62 3.39 16.65
C ASP A 169 11.89 2.67 17.14
N LEU A 170 12.70 2.17 16.19
CA LEU A 170 14.00 1.56 16.47
C LEU A 170 15.16 2.56 16.40
N ARG A 171 14.89 3.82 16.03
CA ARG A 171 15.89 4.86 15.76
C ARG A 171 17.01 4.36 14.84
N LYS A 172 16.64 3.59 13.82
CA LYS A 172 17.57 2.92 12.91
C LYS A 172 17.28 3.34 11.48
N THR A 173 18.33 3.67 10.75
CA THR A 173 18.30 3.79 9.30
C THR A 173 18.92 2.56 8.66
N THR A 174 18.24 1.97 7.70
CA THR A 174 18.77 0.91 6.82
C THR A 174 18.93 1.48 5.40
N LEU A 175 20.09 1.27 4.79
CA LEU A 175 20.34 1.63 3.39
C LEU A 175 20.50 0.36 2.57
N ILE A 176 19.75 0.24 1.47
CA ILE A 176 19.83 -0.90 0.56
C ILE A 176 20.21 -0.46 -0.84
N THR A 177 21.11 -1.20 -1.49
CA THR A 177 21.39 -1.07 -2.93
C THR A 177 20.42 -1.97 -3.68
N ALA A 178 19.20 -1.47 -3.91
CA ALA A 178 18.10 -2.29 -4.42
C ALA A 178 18.28 -2.64 -5.91
N HIS A 179 18.77 -1.69 -6.73
CA HIS A 179 18.95 -1.86 -8.16
C HIS A 179 20.19 -1.10 -8.66
N GLU A 180 20.76 -1.50 -9.79
CA GLU A 180 21.80 -0.71 -10.48
C GLU A 180 21.21 0.48 -11.24
N ALA A 181 19.94 0.34 -11.64
CA ALA A 181 19.21 1.33 -12.42
C ALA A 181 18.32 2.21 -11.52
N GLU A 182 17.68 3.24 -12.09
CA GLU A 182 16.86 4.16 -11.29
C GLU A 182 15.62 3.45 -10.74
N LEU A 183 15.17 3.88 -9.56
CA LEU A 183 13.94 3.34 -8.96
C LEU A 183 12.72 3.83 -9.73
N SER A 184 11.81 2.91 -10.05
CA SER A 184 10.51 3.23 -10.64
C SER A 184 9.37 3.16 -9.62
N GLN A 185 9.48 2.27 -8.62
CA GLN A 185 8.45 2.07 -7.61
C GLN A 185 9.03 1.51 -6.29
N ILE A 186 8.41 1.91 -5.16
CA ILE A 186 8.67 1.36 -3.82
C ILE A 186 7.34 1.19 -3.07
N CYS A 187 7.18 0.11 -2.32
CA CYS A 187 5.96 -0.17 -1.55
C CYS A 187 6.30 -0.93 -0.27
N LEU A 188 5.75 -0.51 0.87
CA LEU A 188 5.82 -1.26 2.13
C LEU A 188 4.57 -2.12 2.28
N ASN A 189 4.70 -3.27 2.94
CA ASN A 189 3.52 -3.98 3.45
C ASN A 189 2.90 -3.22 4.64
N LEU A 190 1.68 -3.62 5.05
CA LEU A 190 0.92 -2.92 6.09
C LEU A 190 1.65 -2.84 7.43
N ASP A 191 2.46 -3.84 7.78
CA ASP A 191 3.22 -3.89 9.04
C ASP A 191 4.60 -3.26 8.95
N GLY A 192 5.01 -2.83 7.75
CA GLY A 192 6.30 -2.20 7.49
C GLY A 192 7.49 -3.15 7.61
N THR A 193 7.28 -4.47 7.68
CA THR A 193 8.34 -5.48 7.79
C THR A 193 9.00 -5.78 6.44
N ARG A 194 8.25 -5.65 5.33
CA ARG A 194 8.71 -5.94 3.97
C ARG A 194 8.62 -4.71 3.07
N LEU A 195 9.62 -4.58 2.21
CA LEU A 195 9.69 -3.55 1.18
C LEU A 195 9.80 -4.21 -0.19
N ALA A 196 8.89 -3.87 -1.10
CA ALA A 196 9.00 -4.19 -2.51
C ALA A 196 9.60 -3.00 -3.27
N THR A 197 10.48 -3.27 -4.23
CA THR A 197 11.11 -2.25 -5.08
C THR A 197 11.16 -2.71 -6.53
N ALA A 198 11.06 -1.76 -7.45
CA ALA A 198 11.32 -1.97 -8.87
C ALA A 198 12.17 -0.83 -9.44
N SER A 199 12.90 -1.13 -10.51
CA SER A 199 13.65 -0.15 -11.29
C SER A 199 12.95 0.22 -12.59
N ASP A 200 13.48 1.22 -13.29
CA ASP A 200 13.09 1.62 -14.65
C ASP A 200 13.31 0.53 -15.72
N LYS A 201 14.04 -0.54 -15.39
CA LYS A 201 14.08 -1.77 -16.19
C LYS A 201 12.78 -2.57 -16.04
N GLY A 202 12.18 -2.61 -14.85
CA GLY A 202 10.89 -3.26 -14.56
C GLY A 202 10.75 -4.73 -14.96
N THR A 203 11.86 -5.44 -15.13
CA THR A 203 11.88 -6.89 -15.36
C THR A 203 11.76 -7.67 -14.04
N LEU A 204 12.31 -7.11 -12.97
CA LEU A 204 12.34 -7.69 -11.62
C LEU A 204 11.71 -6.75 -10.61
N ILE A 205 10.98 -7.35 -9.66
CA ILE A 205 10.58 -6.74 -8.40
C ILE A 205 11.35 -7.45 -7.29
N ARG A 206 12.01 -6.69 -6.42
CA ARG A 206 12.78 -7.24 -5.30
C ARG A 206 12.08 -6.97 -3.99
N ILE A 207 11.98 -8.00 -3.17
CA ILE A 207 11.41 -7.94 -1.83
C ILE A 207 12.54 -7.97 -0.82
N PHE A 208 12.51 -7.05 0.13
CA PHE A 208 13.51 -6.90 1.19
C PHE A 208 12.83 -7.02 2.55
N ASP A 209 13.54 -7.61 3.50
CA ASP A 209 13.28 -7.40 4.91
C ASP A 209 13.77 -6.00 5.30
N THR A 210 12.89 -5.19 5.87
CA THR A 210 13.18 -3.77 6.16
C THR A 210 14.18 -3.59 7.30
N GLN A 211 14.19 -4.53 8.26
CA GLN A 211 15.04 -4.43 9.44
C GLN A 211 16.50 -4.78 9.12
N SER A 212 16.73 -5.88 8.41
CA SER A 212 18.04 -6.37 8.02
C SER A 212 18.55 -5.79 6.70
N GLY A 213 17.65 -5.27 5.87
CA GLY A 213 17.96 -4.81 4.51
C GLY A 213 18.27 -5.94 3.54
N GLN A 214 18.09 -7.20 3.94
CA GLN A 214 18.40 -8.36 3.11
C GLN A 214 17.28 -8.62 2.10
N ILE A 215 17.68 -9.06 0.92
CA ILE A 215 16.74 -9.52 -0.09
C ILE A 215 16.12 -10.84 0.35
N THR A 216 14.79 -10.92 0.36
CA THR A 216 14.05 -12.12 0.74
C THR A 216 13.53 -12.86 -0.47
N GLN A 217 13.13 -12.14 -1.53
CA GLN A 217 12.66 -12.73 -2.79
C GLN A 217 12.95 -11.82 -4.00
N GLU A 218 13.12 -12.45 -5.16
CA GLU A 218 13.10 -11.78 -6.46
C GLU A 218 11.94 -12.30 -7.30
N LEU A 219 11.12 -11.40 -7.81
CA LEU A 219 9.93 -11.71 -8.59
C LEU A 219 10.14 -11.23 -10.03
N ARG A 220 9.94 -12.13 -10.99
CA ARG A 220 10.12 -11.87 -12.42
C ARG A 220 8.79 -11.52 -13.06
N ARG A 221 8.62 -10.23 -13.39
CA ARG A 221 7.44 -9.75 -14.14
C ARG A 221 7.46 -10.23 -15.59
N GLY A 222 8.63 -10.19 -16.23
CA GLY A 222 8.81 -10.61 -17.62
C GLY A 222 10.25 -10.44 -18.10
N ALA A 223 10.52 -10.86 -19.34
CA ALA A 223 11.82 -10.69 -19.97
C ALA A 223 12.05 -9.24 -20.45
N ASP A 224 10.99 -8.60 -20.94
CA ASP A 224 11.07 -7.28 -21.53
C ASP A 224 10.96 -6.16 -20.50
N ARG A 225 11.64 -5.05 -20.83
CA ARG A 225 11.53 -3.79 -20.10
C ARG A 225 10.07 -3.33 -20.04
N ALA A 226 9.65 -2.90 -18.86
CA ALA A 226 8.33 -2.33 -18.62
C ALA A 226 8.42 -1.22 -17.58
N GLU A 227 7.74 -0.11 -17.79
CA GLU A 227 7.56 0.89 -16.73
C GLU A 227 6.53 0.40 -15.70
N ILE A 228 6.95 0.24 -14.45
CA ILE A 228 6.06 -0.16 -13.35
C ILE A 228 5.34 1.07 -12.81
N TYR A 229 4.01 1.04 -12.79
CA TYR A 229 3.17 2.13 -12.29
C TYR A 229 2.72 1.93 -10.85
N SER A 230 2.39 0.70 -10.45
CA SER A 230 1.97 0.37 -9.08
C SER A 230 2.54 -0.96 -8.63
N ILE A 231 2.83 -1.05 -7.34
CA ILE A 231 3.11 -2.29 -6.61
C ILE A 231 2.28 -2.25 -5.33
N CYS A 232 1.64 -3.36 -4.98
CA CYS A 232 0.82 -3.48 -3.77
C CYS A 232 1.00 -4.86 -3.14
N PHE A 233 1.19 -4.91 -1.82
CA PHE A 233 1.08 -6.14 -1.04
C PHE A 233 -0.39 -6.44 -0.77
N SER A 234 -0.76 -7.73 -0.77
CA SER A 234 -2.08 -8.12 -0.27
C SER A 234 -2.15 -7.89 1.24
N PRO A 235 -3.26 -7.33 1.76
CA PRO A 235 -3.43 -7.12 3.19
C PRO A 235 -3.71 -8.42 3.96
N THR A 236 -4.11 -9.49 3.27
CA THR A 236 -4.65 -10.72 3.90
C THR A 236 -3.91 -11.98 3.49
N ALA A 237 -3.14 -11.96 2.41
CA ALA A 237 -2.45 -13.11 1.86
C ALA A 237 -0.98 -12.77 1.56
N PRO A 238 -0.08 -13.77 1.51
CA PRO A 238 1.30 -13.55 1.09
C PRO A 238 1.35 -13.38 -0.43
N LEU A 239 0.77 -12.30 -0.94
CA LEU A 239 0.69 -11.99 -2.37
C LEU A 239 1.19 -10.58 -2.63
N LEU A 240 1.67 -10.36 -3.85
CA LEU A 240 2.03 -9.05 -4.38
C LEU A 240 1.45 -8.88 -5.77
N ALA A 241 0.92 -7.70 -6.06
CA ALA A 241 0.46 -7.31 -7.38
C ALA A 241 1.32 -6.16 -7.94
N CYS A 242 1.50 -6.13 -9.26
CA CYS A 242 2.06 -4.95 -9.93
C CYS A 242 1.36 -4.67 -11.26
N SER A 243 1.22 -3.39 -11.60
CA SER A 243 0.77 -2.90 -12.91
C SER A 243 1.93 -2.24 -13.67
N SER A 244 1.87 -2.30 -15.00
CA SER A 244 2.90 -1.74 -15.88
C SER A 244 2.34 -1.21 -17.20
N ASP A 245 3.18 -0.51 -17.95
CA ASP A 245 2.93 -0.04 -19.33
C ASP A 245 2.58 -1.14 -20.35
N LYS A 246 2.66 -2.42 -19.98
CA LYS A 246 2.26 -3.56 -20.81
C LYS A 246 0.75 -3.86 -20.78
N GLY A 247 -0.03 -3.11 -20.00
CA GLY A 247 -1.48 -3.33 -19.87
C GLY A 247 -1.83 -4.64 -19.17
N THR A 248 -0.89 -5.17 -18.36
CA THR A 248 -1.10 -6.39 -17.57
C THR A 248 -0.79 -6.14 -16.10
N VAL A 249 -1.70 -6.60 -15.24
CA VAL A 249 -1.47 -6.73 -13.81
C VAL A 249 -0.96 -8.13 -13.52
N HIS A 250 0.19 -8.24 -12.89
CA HIS A 250 0.81 -9.50 -12.50
C HIS A 250 0.59 -9.75 -11.01
N VAL A 251 0.22 -10.98 -10.63
CA VAL A 251 0.10 -11.42 -9.23
C VAL A 251 1.14 -12.49 -8.93
N PHE A 252 1.87 -12.29 -7.83
CA PHE A 252 2.95 -13.16 -7.36
C PHE A 252 2.60 -13.75 -6.00
N SER A 253 3.03 -14.99 -5.77
CA SER A 253 3.06 -15.57 -4.43
C SER A 253 4.33 -15.10 -3.72
N LEU A 254 4.20 -14.84 -2.43
CA LEU A 254 5.32 -14.55 -1.54
C LEU A 254 5.54 -15.72 -0.59
N THR A 255 6.77 -15.93 -0.15
CA THR A 255 7.06 -16.87 0.93
C THR A 255 6.53 -16.30 2.25
N ALA A 256 5.62 -17.05 2.89
CA ALA A 256 5.12 -16.73 4.21
C ALA A 256 6.27 -16.77 5.25
N GLU A 257 6.22 -15.91 6.25
CA GLU A 257 7.17 -15.97 7.36
C GLU A 257 6.87 -17.20 8.22
N GLY A 258 7.84 -18.11 8.36
CA GLY A 258 7.75 -19.23 9.31
C GLY A 258 8.02 -20.65 8.79
N SER A 259 8.23 -20.89 7.48
CA SER A 259 8.60 -22.24 6.99
C SER A 259 10.11 -22.50 6.92
N GLY A 260 10.91 -21.63 7.52
CA GLY A 260 12.38 -21.64 7.50
C GLY A 260 13.06 -22.18 8.76
N GLN A 261 12.36 -22.87 9.68
CA GLN A 261 13.05 -23.68 10.69
C GLN A 261 13.56 -24.95 10.01
N SER A 262 14.83 -24.92 9.61
CA SER A 262 15.58 -26.13 9.31
C SER A 262 15.64 -26.98 10.57
N PHE A 263 14.84 -28.05 10.64
CA PHE A 263 15.18 -29.17 11.51
C PHE A 263 16.47 -29.78 10.97
N SER A 264 17.60 -29.46 11.61
CA SER A 264 18.78 -30.31 11.52
C SER A 264 18.43 -31.63 12.21
N SER A 265 18.01 -32.62 11.44
CA SER A 265 17.92 -34.00 11.91
C SER A 265 19.34 -34.55 12.06
N ASP A 266 19.91 -34.43 13.25
CA ASP A 266 21.04 -35.27 13.65
C ASP A 266 20.48 -36.61 14.16
N PRO A 267 20.84 -37.75 13.54
CA PRO A 267 20.40 -39.05 14.00
C PRO A 267 21.47 -39.66 14.91
N THR A 268 21.35 -39.53 16.23
CA THR A 268 21.86 -40.53 17.21
C THR A 268 21.62 -40.08 18.65
N SER A 269 20.79 -40.81 19.39
CA SER A 269 21.15 -41.48 20.65
C SER A 269 19.90 -41.74 21.50
N MET A 270 19.56 -43.02 21.62
CA MET A 270 18.54 -43.55 22.53
C MET A 270 18.97 -43.47 24.00
N GLY A 271 18.01 -43.30 24.92
CA GLY A 271 18.24 -43.49 26.36
C GLY A 271 17.05 -43.11 27.28
N ASN A 272 16.12 -44.05 27.47
CA ASN A 272 15.22 -44.34 28.62
C ASN A 272 14.84 -43.28 29.70
N VAL A 273 13.54 -42.90 29.74
CA VAL A 273 12.43 -43.03 30.77
C VAL A 273 12.79 -43.34 32.27
N PRO A 274 12.01 -43.01 33.37
CA PRO A 274 10.66 -42.36 33.54
C PRO A 274 10.44 -41.27 34.64
N ALA A 275 9.30 -40.57 34.49
CA ALA A 275 8.22 -40.11 35.42
C ALA A 275 8.38 -39.86 36.94
N GLN A 276 7.69 -38.78 37.40
CA GLN A 276 6.91 -38.54 38.65
C GLN A 276 6.99 -37.01 38.99
N SER A 277 6.05 -36.26 39.56
CA SER A 277 4.70 -36.40 40.15
C SER A 277 4.14 -34.98 40.42
N ILE A 278 2.81 -34.81 40.52
CA ILE A 278 2.09 -33.60 41.02
C ILE A 278 1.82 -33.81 42.53
N PRO A 279 1.69 -32.79 43.41
CA PRO A 279 0.39 -32.13 43.72
C PRO A 279 0.51 -30.58 43.95
N SER A 280 -0.36 -29.73 43.38
CA SER A 280 -1.62 -29.15 43.91
C SER A 280 -1.54 -28.44 45.28
N HIS A 281 -1.91 -27.15 45.35
CA HIS A 281 -2.72 -26.58 46.45
C HIS A 281 -3.37 -25.21 46.11
N TYR A 282 -4.67 -25.14 46.43
CA TYR A 282 -5.62 -24.03 46.67
C TYR A 282 -5.01 -22.76 47.33
N SER A 283 -5.59 -21.55 47.34
CA SER A 283 -7.00 -21.16 47.46
C SER A 283 -7.21 -19.64 47.27
N ALA A 284 -8.48 -19.26 47.13
CA ALA A 284 -9.02 -17.90 46.98
C ALA A 284 -9.20 -17.13 48.32
N GLY A 285 -9.41 -15.81 48.20
CA GLY A 285 -10.02 -14.93 49.22
C GLY A 285 -9.48 -13.49 49.08
N SER A 286 -10.24 -12.48 48.65
CA SER A 286 -11.36 -11.75 49.31
C SER A 286 -10.92 -10.32 49.65
N ALA A 287 -11.78 -9.35 49.32
CA ALA A 287 -11.61 -7.90 49.48
C ALA A 287 -11.62 -7.44 50.96
N PRO A 288 -11.33 -6.14 51.20
CA PRO A 288 -12.41 -5.27 51.68
C PRO A 288 -12.45 -3.84 51.09
N ARG A 289 -13.64 -3.21 51.24
CA ARG A 289 -13.98 -1.76 51.14
C ARG A 289 -13.33 -0.99 52.32
N SER A 290 -13.22 0.34 52.46
CA SER A 290 -13.93 1.55 52.00
C SER A 290 -13.10 2.79 52.42
N GLY A 291 -13.27 3.94 51.76
CA GLY A 291 -12.79 5.24 52.27
C GLY A 291 -12.92 6.40 51.26
N GLU A 292 -13.98 7.20 51.45
CA GLU A 292 -14.27 8.59 51.05
C GLU A 292 -13.06 9.55 51.15
N ASP A 293 -12.93 10.75 50.55
CA ASP A 293 -13.68 11.62 49.62
C ASP A 293 -12.69 12.70 49.10
N ASP A 294 -13.18 13.51 48.15
CA ASP A 294 -12.86 14.92 47.87
C ASP A 294 -12.20 15.25 46.51
N GLY A 295 -12.88 16.16 45.82
CA GLY A 295 -12.77 16.41 44.40
C GLY A 295 -11.88 17.58 44.01
N THR A 296 -11.64 17.69 42.70
CA THR A 296 -11.60 18.97 41.97
C THR A 296 -11.62 18.68 40.48
N GLU A 297 -12.57 19.31 39.80
CA GLU A 297 -12.83 19.21 38.36
C GLU A 297 -11.70 19.85 37.53
N ASN A 298 -11.29 19.18 36.45
CA ASN A 298 -11.00 19.89 35.21
C ASN A 298 -11.15 18.98 33.98
N SER A 299 -11.99 19.43 33.06
CA SER A 299 -12.51 18.68 31.90
C SER A 299 -11.43 18.27 30.90
N LYS A 300 -11.36 16.97 30.60
CA LYS A 300 -10.64 16.37 29.47
C LYS A 300 -11.60 15.47 28.69
N SER A 301 -12.01 15.90 27.50
CA SER A 301 -12.73 15.05 26.56
C SER A 301 -11.78 14.01 25.95
N ARG A 302 -11.97 12.75 26.33
CA ARG A 302 -11.38 11.56 25.68
C ARG A 302 -12.49 10.87 24.90
N TYR A 303 -12.30 10.69 23.60
CA TYR A 303 -13.17 9.84 22.79
C TYR A 303 -12.75 8.37 22.94
N SER A 304 -13.69 7.56 23.44
CA SER A 304 -13.64 6.10 23.52
C SER A 304 -14.38 5.55 22.31
N LEU A 305 -13.73 4.67 21.53
CA LEU A 305 -14.35 3.89 20.47
C LEU A 305 -14.38 2.43 20.92
N CYS A 306 -15.57 1.94 21.25
CA CYS A 306 -15.90 0.53 21.44
C CYS A 306 -16.96 0.18 20.40
N MET A 307 -16.75 -0.86 19.60
CA MET A 307 -17.84 -1.71 19.09
C MET A 307 -17.31 -3.12 18.75
N ASN A 308 -17.83 -4.10 19.49
CA ASN A 308 -17.84 -5.52 19.13
C ASN A 308 -18.88 -5.77 18.04
N CYS A 309 -18.61 -6.69 17.11
CA CYS A 309 -19.67 -7.41 16.41
C CYS A 309 -19.21 -8.83 16.06
N GLN A 310 -19.70 -9.82 16.81
CA GLN A 310 -19.69 -11.23 16.43
C GLN A 310 -20.92 -11.51 15.59
N SER A 311 -20.78 -12.24 14.48
CA SER A 311 -21.91 -12.97 13.88
C SER A 311 -21.42 -14.20 13.12
N ARG A 312 -22.35 -15.16 13.04
CA ARG A 312 -22.20 -16.62 13.00
C ARG A 312 -22.43 -17.10 11.56
N CYS A 313 -21.56 -17.97 11.04
CA CYS A 313 -21.70 -18.54 9.69
C CYS A 313 -22.68 -19.73 9.67
N GLU A 314 -23.57 -19.75 8.67
CA GLU A 314 -24.32 -20.92 8.22
C GLU A 314 -23.93 -21.28 6.78
N ARG A 315 -23.85 -22.60 6.51
CA ARG A 315 -23.48 -23.22 5.23
C ARG A 315 -24.66 -23.21 4.27
N VAL A 316 -24.38 -22.97 2.98
CA VAL A 316 -25.24 -23.42 1.87
C VAL A 316 -24.34 -24.05 0.80
N GLU A 317 -24.65 -25.30 0.45
CA GLU A 317 -24.10 -26.05 -0.68
C GLU A 317 -24.95 -25.80 -1.93
N THR A 318 -24.34 -25.63 -3.10
CA THR A 318 -24.95 -26.06 -4.37
C THR A 318 -23.90 -26.41 -5.41
N ASN A 319 -24.12 -27.57 -6.05
CA ASN A 319 -23.36 -28.14 -7.16
C ASN A 319 -23.69 -27.45 -8.49
N GLY A 320 -22.70 -27.41 -9.39
CA GLY A 320 -22.91 -27.06 -10.80
C GLY A 320 -21.65 -27.29 -11.65
N LEU A 321 -21.62 -28.40 -12.38
CA LEU A 321 -20.67 -28.66 -13.47
C LEU A 321 -20.92 -27.69 -14.62
N PHE A 322 -19.90 -27.23 -15.35
CA PHE A 322 -19.86 -27.20 -16.83
C PHE A 322 -18.46 -26.87 -17.38
N LEU A 323 -17.90 -27.86 -18.09
CA LEU A 323 -17.04 -27.90 -19.30
C LEU A 323 -15.99 -26.80 -19.55
N SER A 324 -14.72 -27.24 -19.52
CA SER A 324 -13.51 -26.50 -19.92
C SER A 324 -13.13 -26.71 -21.39
N PHE A 325 -12.41 -25.74 -21.96
CA PHE A 325 -11.57 -25.91 -23.17
C PHE A 325 -10.12 -25.55 -22.83
N PRO A 326 -9.11 -26.31 -23.29
CA PRO A 326 -7.73 -26.16 -22.81
C PRO A 326 -6.93 -25.12 -23.60
N THR A 327 -6.15 -24.30 -22.91
CA THR A 327 -4.96 -23.62 -23.48
C THR A 327 -3.72 -24.06 -22.71
N HIS A 328 -2.84 -24.79 -23.40
CA HIS A 328 -1.57 -25.29 -22.87
C HIS A 328 -0.60 -24.15 -22.54
N VAL A 329 -0.08 -24.13 -21.30
CA VAL A 329 1.17 -23.45 -20.94
C VAL A 329 2.12 -24.47 -20.32
N VAL A 330 3.30 -24.64 -20.92
CA VAL A 330 4.34 -25.57 -20.47
C VAL A 330 5.11 -24.95 -19.31
N SER A 331 5.06 -25.58 -18.14
CA SER A 331 5.81 -25.18 -16.94
C SER A 331 7.26 -25.66 -17.01
N LEU A 332 8.23 -24.74 -17.12
CA LEU A 332 9.66 -25.05 -16.97
C LEU A 332 10.07 -25.14 -15.48
N SER A 333 9.58 -26.18 -14.80
CA SER A 333 9.95 -26.45 -13.40
C SER A 333 11.31 -27.17 -13.22
N PHE A 334 12.06 -27.41 -14.31
CA PHE A 334 13.17 -28.38 -14.31
C PHE A 334 14.58 -27.77 -14.12
N MET A 335 14.80 -26.81 -13.21
CA MET A 335 16.16 -26.38 -12.83
C MET A 335 16.31 -25.88 -11.37
N ARG A 336 15.41 -26.26 -10.45
CA ARG A 336 15.39 -25.74 -9.07
C ARG A 336 16.54 -26.21 -8.14
N GLY A 337 17.50 -27.01 -8.61
CA GLY A 337 18.44 -27.74 -7.74
C GLY A 337 19.91 -27.30 -7.72
N LEU A 338 20.35 -26.35 -8.55
CA LEU A 338 21.79 -26.11 -8.79
C LEU A 338 22.26 -24.67 -8.58
N LEU A 339 21.39 -23.77 -8.10
CA LEU A 339 21.72 -22.37 -7.86
C LEU A 339 21.52 -22.01 -6.38
N PRO A 340 22.30 -21.05 -5.83
CA PRO A 340 22.05 -20.53 -4.48
C PRO A 340 20.57 -20.12 -4.32
N LYS A 341 19.96 -20.37 -3.15
CA LYS A 341 18.52 -20.12 -2.88
C LYS A 341 18.07 -18.68 -3.18
N TYR A 342 18.98 -17.70 -3.26
CA TYR A 342 18.67 -16.32 -3.62
C TYR A 342 18.59 -16.07 -5.15
N PHE A 343 18.88 -17.07 -6.00
CA PHE A 343 18.99 -16.90 -7.46
C PHE A 343 17.78 -17.42 -8.26
N SER A 344 16.73 -17.92 -7.62
CA SER A 344 15.50 -18.33 -8.31
C SER A 344 14.49 -17.19 -8.33
N SER A 345 14.44 -16.41 -9.41
CA SER A 345 13.34 -15.46 -9.57
C SER A 345 12.02 -16.21 -9.80
N GLU A 346 10.97 -15.82 -9.09
CA GLU A 346 9.64 -16.44 -9.21
C GLU A 346 8.76 -15.67 -10.20
N TRP A 347 8.11 -16.37 -11.12
CA TRP A 347 7.19 -15.74 -12.08
C TRP A 347 5.83 -15.49 -11.45
N SER A 348 5.09 -14.52 -12.00
CA SER A 348 3.68 -14.31 -11.63
C SER A 348 2.86 -15.55 -11.98
N PHE A 349 1.96 -15.97 -11.08
CA PHE A 349 1.07 -17.10 -11.36
C PHE A 349 -0.25 -16.65 -11.99
N ALA A 350 -0.72 -15.43 -11.71
CA ALA A 350 -1.92 -14.86 -12.32
C ALA A 350 -1.59 -13.58 -13.10
N GLN A 351 -2.31 -13.35 -14.20
CA GLN A 351 -2.19 -12.15 -15.02
C GLN A 351 -3.57 -11.67 -15.46
N PHE A 352 -3.86 -10.38 -15.24
CA PHE A 352 -5.09 -9.75 -15.67
C PHE A 352 -4.77 -8.63 -16.67
N ARG A 353 -5.37 -8.71 -17.86
CA ARG A 353 -5.16 -7.73 -18.93
C ARG A 353 -6.25 -6.66 -18.90
N VAL A 354 -5.82 -5.41 -19.01
CA VAL A 354 -6.68 -4.23 -19.10
C VAL A 354 -6.34 -3.43 -20.37
N PRO A 355 -7.32 -2.78 -21.02
CA PRO A 355 -7.07 -1.95 -22.21
C PRO A 355 -6.16 -0.74 -21.92
N GLU A 356 -6.42 -0.03 -20.82
CA GLU A 356 -5.59 1.09 -20.39
C GLU A 356 -4.24 0.59 -19.83
N THR A 357 -3.15 1.23 -20.23
CA THR A 357 -1.79 0.82 -19.82
C THR A 357 -1.33 1.55 -18.57
N ARG A 358 -1.78 2.79 -18.35
CA ARG A 358 -1.43 3.61 -17.19
C ARG A 358 -2.43 3.37 -16.07
N THR A 359 -2.12 2.38 -15.26
CA THR A 359 -3.03 1.92 -14.20
C THR A 359 -2.34 1.83 -12.85
N ILE A 360 -3.09 2.07 -11.78
CA ILE A 360 -2.73 1.60 -10.44
C ILE A 360 -3.56 0.37 -10.10
N CYS A 361 -2.95 -0.58 -9.39
CA CYS A 361 -3.63 -1.78 -8.90
C CYS A 361 -3.51 -1.92 -7.39
N ALA A 362 -4.50 -2.57 -6.79
CA ALA A 362 -4.50 -3.00 -5.40
C ALA A 362 -5.28 -4.32 -5.24
N PHE A 363 -5.18 -4.95 -4.07
CA PHE A 363 -6.04 -6.08 -3.72
C PHE A 363 -7.39 -5.57 -3.18
N GLY A 364 -8.47 -6.22 -3.59
CA GLY A 364 -9.80 -5.96 -3.05
C GLY A 364 -9.96 -6.51 -1.63
N THR A 365 -11.07 -6.15 -0.99
CA THR A 365 -11.47 -6.66 0.33
C THR A 365 -11.86 -8.14 0.29
N GLU A 366 -12.40 -8.58 -0.84
CA GLU A 366 -12.71 -9.99 -1.09
C GLU A 366 -11.44 -10.79 -1.40
N LYS A 367 -11.44 -12.06 -1.00
CA LYS A 367 -10.33 -12.98 -1.24
C LYS A 367 -10.05 -13.09 -2.73
N ASN A 368 -8.77 -13.13 -3.09
CA ASN A 368 -8.28 -13.27 -4.46
C ASN A 368 -8.90 -12.27 -5.46
N THR A 369 -9.14 -11.04 -5.01
CA THR A 369 -9.65 -9.97 -5.86
C THR A 369 -8.56 -8.93 -6.07
N ILE A 370 -8.45 -8.45 -7.31
CA ILE A 370 -7.68 -7.26 -7.65
C ILE A 370 -8.62 -6.16 -8.14
N VAL A 371 -8.29 -4.93 -7.80
CA VAL A 371 -8.92 -3.72 -8.31
C VAL A 371 -7.89 -2.93 -9.11
N VAL A 372 -8.32 -2.37 -10.25
CA VAL A 372 -7.46 -1.62 -11.16
C VAL A 372 -8.14 -0.31 -11.51
N VAL A 373 -7.42 0.80 -11.37
CA VAL A 373 -7.89 2.15 -11.70
C VAL A 373 -6.99 2.71 -12.81
N GLY A 374 -7.59 3.06 -13.95
CA GLY A 374 -6.91 3.62 -15.10
C GLY A 374 -6.85 5.15 -15.10
N ALA A 375 -5.82 5.68 -15.74
CA ALA A 375 -5.64 7.12 -15.97
C ALA A 375 -6.67 7.71 -16.95
N ASP A 376 -7.42 6.87 -17.65
CA ASP A 376 -8.54 7.23 -18.51
C ASP A 376 -9.88 7.30 -17.75
N GLY A 377 -9.88 7.12 -16.41
CA GLY A 377 -11.12 7.09 -15.63
C GLY A 377 -11.83 5.74 -15.63
N SER A 378 -11.15 4.65 -16.02
CA SER A 378 -11.67 3.29 -15.92
C SER A 378 -11.43 2.66 -14.54
N PHE A 379 -12.38 1.84 -14.09
CA PHE A 379 -12.29 0.99 -12.91
C PHE A 379 -12.60 -0.46 -13.30
N TYR A 380 -11.76 -1.39 -12.86
CA TYR A 380 -11.96 -2.83 -13.03
C TYR A 380 -11.85 -3.55 -11.69
N LYS A 381 -12.71 -4.55 -11.46
CA LYS A 381 -12.58 -5.54 -10.39
C LYS A 381 -12.45 -6.91 -11.05
N ALA A 382 -11.43 -7.68 -10.69
CA ALA A 382 -11.26 -9.03 -11.20
C ALA A 382 -10.97 -10.00 -10.06
N VAL A 383 -11.49 -11.22 -10.16
CA VAL A 383 -11.21 -12.34 -9.26
C VAL A 383 -10.23 -13.28 -9.96
N PHE A 384 -9.30 -13.86 -9.22
CA PHE A 384 -8.39 -14.87 -9.74
C PHE A 384 -8.46 -16.17 -8.93
N ASP A 385 -8.28 -17.29 -9.63
CA ASP A 385 -8.29 -18.62 -9.00
C ASP A 385 -6.87 -19.09 -8.61
N ALA A 386 -6.76 -20.31 -8.09
CA ALA A 386 -5.48 -20.90 -7.71
C ALA A 386 -4.59 -21.26 -8.92
N ASN A 387 -5.17 -21.40 -10.12
CA ASN A 387 -4.45 -21.66 -11.37
C ASN A 387 -3.96 -20.37 -12.03
N GLY A 388 -4.40 -19.21 -11.52
CA GLY A 388 -4.07 -17.89 -12.04
C GLY A 388 -5.01 -17.41 -13.14
N GLU A 389 -6.11 -18.10 -13.39
CA GLU A 389 -7.16 -17.64 -14.30
C GLU A 389 -7.87 -16.44 -13.66
N CYS A 390 -7.93 -15.33 -14.40
CA CYS A 390 -8.52 -14.09 -13.95
C CYS A 390 -9.84 -13.84 -14.69
N GLN A 391 -10.89 -13.51 -13.95
CA GLN A 391 -12.19 -13.14 -14.49
C GLN A 391 -12.54 -11.71 -14.05
N ASN A 392 -12.84 -10.85 -15.02
CA ASN A 392 -13.39 -9.52 -14.73
C ASN A 392 -14.82 -9.68 -14.18
N THR A 393 -15.06 -9.13 -12.99
CA THR A 393 -16.36 -9.17 -12.30
C THR A 393 -17.07 -7.83 -12.26
N SER A 394 -16.35 -6.71 -12.46
CA SER A 394 -16.95 -5.39 -12.53
C SER A 394 -16.13 -4.43 -13.37
N TYR A 395 -16.82 -3.59 -14.14
CA TYR A 395 -16.24 -2.48 -14.89
C TYR A 395 -17.07 -1.21 -14.67
N SER A 396 -16.42 -0.07 -14.57
CA SER A 396 -17.08 1.25 -14.54
C SER A 396 -16.17 2.31 -15.15
N LYS A 397 -16.76 3.27 -15.87
CA LYS A 397 -16.10 4.50 -16.31
C LYS A 397 -16.58 5.62 -15.39
N PHE A 398 -15.70 6.17 -14.56
CA PHE A 398 -16.07 7.13 -13.50
C PHE A 398 -15.69 8.58 -13.82
N ILE A 399 -14.93 8.78 -14.88
CA ILE A 399 -14.71 10.06 -15.55
C ILE A 399 -14.96 9.81 -17.04
N GLN A 400 -15.83 10.61 -17.64
CA GLN A 400 -16.08 10.59 -19.08
C GLN A 400 -15.09 11.55 -19.73
N SER A 401 -14.45 11.15 -20.83
CA SER A 401 -13.73 12.12 -21.64
C SER A 401 -14.71 12.82 -22.57
N ASP A 402 -14.43 14.09 -22.90
CA ASP A 402 -15.17 14.83 -23.95
C ASP A 402 -15.16 14.10 -25.31
N GLU A 403 -14.29 13.12 -25.50
CA GLU A 403 -14.22 12.26 -26.69
C GLU A 403 -15.26 11.10 -26.71
N ASP A 404 -15.99 10.88 -25.61
CA ASP A 404 -17.01 9.84 -25.48
C ASP A 404 -18.46 10.33 -25.77
N GLU A 405 -18.63 11.62 -26.11
CA GLU A 405 -19.89 12.23 -26.60
C GLU A 405 -19.90 12.36 -28.13
#